data_AF-A0A9P1F5R7-F1
#
_entry.id   AF-A0A9P1F5R7-F1
#
_cell.length_a   1.000
_cell.length_b   1.000
_cell.length_c   1.000
_cell.angle_alpha   90.00
_cell.angle_beta   90.00
_cell.angle_gamma   90.00
#
_symmetry.space_group_name_H-M   'P 1'
#
loop_
_entity.id
_entity.type
_entity.pdbx_description
1 polymer ?
#
loop_
_entity_poly.entity_id
_entity_poly.type
_entity_poly.pdbx_seq_one_letter_code
_entity_poly.pdbx_strand_id
1 'polypeptide(L)'
;MNVLQKFIDETFEIMTGLGEMKVAEAIFLSSVDNASQTIANSSHRNDGKLLREVLSQAYKGQNIIKMCAHLPKESNAEKNAYELSLIAHKIDSLTCCLPPVSNN
;
A
#
# COMPACT_ATOMS: atom_id res chain seq x y z
N MET A 1 -17.63 -8.37 -3.92
CA MET A 1 -16.84 -7.63 -2.91
C MET A 1 -15.98 -8.64 -2.18
N ASN A 2 -14.66 -8.46 -2.15
CA ASN A 2 -13.74 -9.38 -1.46
C ASN A 2 -14.03 -9.34 0.06
N VAL A 3 -13.99 -10.48 0.75
CA VAL A 3 -14.14 -10.60 2.22
C VAL A 3 -13.15 -9.68 2.94
N LEU A 4 -11.94 -9.53 2.39
CA LEU A 4 -10.93 -8.62 2.93
C LEU A 4 -11.36 -7.15 2.79
N GLN A 5 -11.98 -6.78 1.67
CA GLN A 5 -12.49 -5.43 1.44
C GLN A 5 -13.60 -5.10 2.44
N LYS A 6 -14.55 -6.02 2.61
CA LYS A 6 -15.64 -5.85 3.58
C LYS A 6 -15.13 -5.74 5.03
N PHE A 7 -14.15 -6.55 5.40
CA PHE A 7 -13.52 -6.49 6.72
C PHE A 7 -12.79 -5.17 6.94
N ILE A 8 -12.06 -4.67 5.94
CA ILE A 8 -11.38 -3.38 6.00
C ILE A 8 -12.40 -2.24 6.16
N ASP A 9 -13.47 -2.23 5.35
CA ASP A 9 -14.49 -1.20 5.38
C ASP A 9 -15.22 -1.15 6.74
N GLU A 10 -15.62 -2.32 7.27
CA GLU A 10 -16.29 -2.43 8.59
C GLU A 10 -15.35 -2.07 9.75
N THR A 11 -14.05 -2.35 9.63
CA THR A 11 -13.07 -2.01 10.66
C THR A 11 -12.72 -0.52 10.62
N PHE A 12 -12.71 0.11 9.43
CA PHE A 12 -12.48 1.54 9.26
C PHE A 12 -13.56 2.39 9.95
N GLU A 13 -14.84 2.00 9.90
CA GLU A 13 -15.94 2.75 10.53
C GLU A 13 -15.88 2.80 12.07
N ILE A 14 -15.17 1.86 12.71
CA ILE A 14 -15.18 1.69 14.18
C ILE A 14 -13.92 2.28 14.84
N MET A 15 -12.87 2.58 14.07
CA MET A 15 -11.58 2.99 14.60
C MET A 15 -11.45 4.50 14.73
N THR A 16 -10.72 4.94 15.76
CA THR A 16 -10.26 6.32 15.91
C THR A 16 -8.80 6.42 15.48
N GLY A 17 -8.47 7.36 14.58
CA GLY A 17 -7.14 7.85 14.18
C GLY A 17 -5.97 6.83 14.13
N LEU A 18 -5.49 6.39 15.30
CA LEU A 18 -4.46 5.36 15.44
C LEU A 18 -4.85 4.00 14.85
N GLY A 19 -6.12 3.60 14.97
CA GLY A 19 -6.60 2.34 14.39
C GLY A 19 -6.61 2.39 12.86
N GLU A 20 -7.14 3.47 12.28
CA GLU A 20 -7.15 3.68 10.82
C GLU A 20 -5.74 3.70 10.25
N MET A 21 -4.79 4.32 10.95
CA MET A 21 -3.38 4.31 10.57
C MET A 21 -2.81 2.89 10.55
N LYS A 22 -3.16 2.04 11.53
CA LYS A 22 -2.67 0.64 11.57
C LYS A 22 -3.25 -0.21 10.45
N VAL A 23 -4.51 0.00 10.09
CA VAL A 23 -5.12 -0.68 8.94
C VAL A 23 -4.52 -0.18 7.63
N ALA A 24 -4.35 1.13 7.47
CA ALA A 24 -3.68 1.69 6.29
C ALA A 24 -2.23 1.20 6.15
N GLU A 25 -1.50 1.05 7.26
CA GLU A 25 -0.16 0.46 7.30
C GLU A 25 -0.17 -0.99 6.81
N ALA A 26 -1.11 -1.82 7.30
CA ALA A 26 -1.23 -3.21 6.86
C ALA A 26 -1.56 -3.33 5.36
N ILE A 27 -2.48 -2.51 4.86
CA ILE A 27 -2.85 -2.46 3.44
C ILE A 27 -1.64 -2.07 2.59
N PHE A 28 -0.95 -1.00 2.98
CA PHE A 28 0.24 -0.53 2.27
C PHE A 28 1.35 -1.58 2.20
N LEU A 29 1.65 -2.25 3.32
CA LEU A 29 2.67 -3.29 3.35
C LEU A 29 2.30 -4.49 2.46
N SER A 30 1.02 -4.86 2.43
CA SER A 30 0.49 -5.90 1.52
C SER A 30 0.66 -5.51 0.05
N SER A 31 0.32 -4.26 -0.32
CA SER A 31 0.52 -3.76 -1.69
C SER A 31 2.00 -3.77 -2.09
N VAL A 32 2.92 -3.39 -1.20
CA VAL A 32 4.37 -3.42 -1.46
C VAL A 32 4.88 -4.85 -1.67
N ASP A 33 4.44 -5.80 -0.84
CA ASP A 33 4.81 -7.21 -0.97
C ASP A 33 4.29 -7.80 -2.30
N ASN A 34 3.00 -7.61 -2.59
CA ASN A 34 2.39 -8.02 -3.86
C ASN A 34 3.11 -7.43 -5.07
N ALA A 35 3.45 -6.14 -5.02
CA ALA A 35 4.20 -5.49 -6.09
C ALA A 35 5.59 -6.10 -6.27
N SER A 36 6.29 -6.35 -5.17
CA SER A 36 7.63 -6.95 -5.17
C SER A 36 7.61 -8.36 -5.78
N GLN A 37 6.64 -9.19 -5.40
CA GLN A 37 6.46 -10.53 -5.95
C GLN A 37 6.08 -10.50 -7.43
N THR A 38 5.16 -9.62 -7.81
CA THR A 38 4.71 -9.46 -9.21
C THR A 38 5.86 -9.04 -10.11
N ILE A 39 6.66 -8.06 -9.69
CA ILE A 39 7.83 -7.59 -10.46
C ILE A 39 8.89 -8.70 -10.56
N ALA A 40 9.20 -9.38 -9.45
CA ALA A 40 10.19 -10.46 -9.42
C ALA A 40 9.83 -11.62 -10.36
N ASN A 41 8.54 -11.89 -10.50
CA ASN A 41 8.01 -12.93 -11.37
C ASN A 41 7.78 -12.44 -12.81
N SER A 42 7.62 -11.14 -13.07
CA SER A 42 7.32 -10.64 -14.41
C SER A 42 8.42 -10.98 -15.44
N SER A 43 8.01 -11.34 -16.67
CA SER A 43 8.93 -11.52 -17.81
C SER A 43 9.56 -10.19 -18.25
N HIS A 44 8.91 -9.07 -17.90
CA HIS A 44 9.40 -7.70 -18.06
C HIS A 44 10.36 -7.27 -16.95
N ARG A 45 11.37 -8.09 -16.63
CA ARG A 45 12.40 -7.81 -15.60
C ARG A 45 13.12 -6.45 -15.74
N ASN A 46 12.92 -5.75 -16.85
CA ASN A 46 13.61 -4.51 -17.23
C ASN A 46 12.69 -3.29 -17.43
N ASP A 47 11.44 -3.28 -16.98
CA ASP A 47 10.70 -2.01 -16.92
C ASP A 47 11.20 -1.17 -15.73
N GLY A 48 12.42 -0.65 -15.87
CA GLY A 48 13.09 0.15 -14.86
C GLY A 48 12.38 1.47 -14.58
N LYS A 49 11.41 1.87 -15.41
CA LYS A 49 10.51 3.00 -15.10
C LYS A 49 9.47 2.56 -14.08
N LEU A 50 8.78 1.46 -14.33
CA LEU A 50 7.80 0.89 -13.40
C LEU A 50 8.42 0.57 -12.03
N LEU A 51 9.58 -0.08 -12.02
CA LEU A 51 10.29 -0.40 -10.77
C LEU A 51 10.65 0.87 -9.99
N ARG A 52 11.12 1.92 -10.67
CA ARG A 52 11.42 3.21 -10.02
C ARG A 52 10.17 3.89 -9.47
N GLU A 53 9.05 3.79 -10.16
CA GLU A 53 7.78 4.35 -9.69
C GLU A 53 7.26 3.59 -8.47
N VAL A 54 7.26 2.26 -8.48
CA VAL A 54 6.88 1.43 -7.32
C VAL A 54 7.77 1.71 -6.11
N LEU A 55 9.09 1.74 -6.29
CA LEU A 55 10.03 2.07 -5.21
C LEU A 55 9.80 3.49 -4.66
N SER A 56 9.55 4.46 -5.54
CA SER A 56 9.25 5.84 -5.13
C SER A 56 7.99 5.93 -4.26
N GLN A 57 6.92 5.20 -4.62
CA GLN A 57 5.70 5.14 -3.80
C GLN A 57 5.95 4.41 -2.47
N ALA A 58 6.70 3.29 -2.48
CA ALA A 58 7.05 2.57 -1.27
C ALA A 58 7.83 3.45 -0.28
N TYR A 59 8.82 4.22 -0.76
CA TYR A 59 9.55 5.17 0.08
C TYR A 59 8.64 6.26 0.67
N LYS A 60 7.68 6.78 -0.11
CA LYS A 60 6.70 7.75 0.38
C LYS A 60 5.85 7.17 1.51
N GLY A 61 5.30 5.97 1.33
CA GLY A 61 4.49 5.32 2.37
C GLY A 61 5.29 5.02 3.64
N GLN A 62 6.54 4.57 3.50
CA GLN A 62 7.42 4.32 4.64
C GLN A 62 7.73 5.61 5.42
N ASN A 63 7.88 6.76 4.75
CA ASN A 63 8.07 8.05 5.42
C ASN A 63 6.83 8.47 6.22
N ILE A 64 5.62 8.26 5.68
CA ILE A 64 4.37 8.53 6.40
C ILE A 64 4.27 7.67 7.66
N ILE A 65 4.57 6.37 7.57
CA ILE A 65 4.59 5.46 8.73
C ILE A 65 5.58 5.96 9.80
N LYS A 66 6.80 6.33 9.40
CA LYS A 66 7.82 6.84 10.33
C LYS A 66 7.40 8.15 11.01
N MET A 67 6.76 9.05 10.27
CA MET A 67 6.20 10.28 10.83
C MET A 67 5.11 9.95 11.87
N CYS A 68 4.25 8.97 11.57
CA CYS A 68 3.15 8.58 12.46
C CYS A 68 3.57 7.84 13.73
N ALA A 69 4.68 7.11 13.70
CA ALA A 69 5.19 6.39 14.87
C ALA A 69 5.52 7.31 16.07
N HIS A 70 5.65 8.62 15.82
CA HIS A 70 6.02 9.63 16.81
C HIS A 70 4.90 10.64 17.08
N LEU A 71 3.71 10.44 16.51
CA LEU A 71 2.63 11.40 16.65
C LEU A 71 1.85 11.22 17.96
N PRO A 72 1.46 12.33 18.63
CA PRO A 72 0.57 12.28 19.78
C PRO A 72 -0.83 11.77 19.39
N LYS A 73 -1.58 11.28 20.38
CA LYS A 73 -2.93 10.70 20.22
C LYS A 73 -3.96 11.62 19.53
N GLU A 74 -3.77 12.94 19.57
CA GLU A 74 -4.63 13.93 18.90
C GLU A 74 -4.16 14.34 17.50
N SER A 75 -3.18 13.63 16.95
CA SER A 75 -2.62 13.97 15.64
C SER A 75 -3.55 13.65 14.47
N ASN A 76 -3.25 14.25 13.32
CA ASN A 76 -3.86 13.98 12.00
C ASN A 76 -3.60 12.54 11.47
N ALA A 77 -3.68 11.53 12.33
CA ALA A 77 -3.48 10.13 11.99
C ALA A 77 -4.46 9.66 10.89
N GLU A 78 -5.70 10.15 10.89
CA GLU A 78 -6.69 9.97 9.82
C GLU A 78 -6.16 10.43 8.45
N LYS A 79 -5.60 11.64 8.39
CA LYS A 79 -5.04 12.19 7.15
C LYS A 79 -3.88 11.32 6.64
N ASN A 80 -3.01 10.89 7.54
CA ASN A 80 -1.87 10.05 7.19
C ASN A 80 -2.31 8.65 6.77
N ALA A 81 -3.33 8.08 7.43
CA ALA A 81 -3.96 6.82 7.04
C ALA A 81 -4.54 6.91 5.62
N TYR A 82 -5.26 7.99 5.32
CA TYR A 82 -5.80 8.25 3.99
C TYR A 82 -4.69 8.38 2.93
N GLU A 83 -3.63 9.15 3.21
CA GLU A 83 -2.49 9.29 2.28
C GLU A 83 -1.79 7.95 2.04
N LEU A 84 -1.65 7.12 3.09
CA LEU A 84 -1.03 5.80 2.99
C LEU A 84 -1.88 4.83 2.17
N SER A 85 -3.20 4.85 2.32
CA SER A 85 -4.13 4.09 1.48
C SER A 85 -4.07 4.51 0.01
N LEU A 86 -3.95 5.82 -0.29
CA LEU A 86 -3.77 6.29 -1.66
C LEU A 86 -2.46 5.81 -2.29
N ILE A 87 -1.39 5.71 -1.50
CA ILE A 87 -0.11 5.18 -1.96
C ILE A 87 -0.23 3.68 -2.25
N ALA A 88 -0.90 2.92 -1.37
CA ALA A 88 -1.15 1.49 -1.57
C ALA A 88 -1.89 1.24 -2.89
N HIS A 89 -2.99 1.96 -3.15
CA HIS A 89 -3.74 1.86 -4.40
C HIS A 89 -2.92 2.22 -5.65
N LYS A 90 -2.00 3.19 -5.55
CA LYS A 90 -1.10 3.51 -6.67
C LYS A 90 -0.14 2.37 -6.96
N ILE A 91 0.40 1.72 -5.92
CA ILE A 91 1.28 0.57 -6.06
C ILE A 91 0.52 -0.60 -6.72
N ASP A 92 -0.69 -0.88 -6.27
CA ASP A 92 -1.55 -1.92 -6.86
C ASP A 92 -1.88 -1.62 -8.33
N SER A 93 -2.24 -0.38 -8.65
CA SER A 93 -2.54 0.05 -10.03
C SER A 93 -1.34 -0.09 -10.96
N LEU A 94 -0.14 0.29 -10.50
CA LEU A 94 1.11 0.13 -11.24
C LEU A 94 1.40 -1.35 -11.53
N THR A 95 1.06 -2.25 -10.61
CA THR A 95 1.40 -3.68 -10.72
C THR A 95 0.33 -4.51 -11.43
N CYS A 96 -0.94 -4.11 -11.41
CA CYS A 96 -2.02 -4.69 -12.22
C CYS A 96 -1.76 -4.62 -13.74
N CYS A 97 -0.89 -3.70 -14.19
CA CYS A 97 -0.52 -3.57 -15.61
C CYS A 97 0.50 -4.63 -16.08
N LEU A 98 1.05 -5.45 -15.18
CA LEU A 98 1.99 -6.51 -15.54
C LEU A 98 1.23 -7.80 -15.87
N PRO A 99 1.34 -8.35 -17.09
CA PRO A 99 0.71 -9.62 -17.41
C PRO A 99 1.33 -10.75 -16.57
N PRO A 100 0.54 -11.74 -16.10
CA PRO A 100 1.08 -12.90 -15.42
C PRO A 100 1.98 -13.70 -16.37
N VAL A 101 3.00 -14.35 -15.80
CA VAL A 101 3.90 -15.23 -16.54
C VAL A 101 3.08 -16.35 -17.17
N SER A 102 3.06 -16.40 -18.51
CA SER A 102 2.60 -17.60 -19.21
C SER A 102 3.72 -18.64 -19.10
N ASN A 103 3.51 -19.64 -18.25
CA ASN A 103 4.38 -20.81 -18.19
C ASN A 103 4.25 -21.56 -19.52
N ASN A 104 5.30 -21.55 -20.33
CA ASN A 104 5.49 -22.50 -21.44
C ASN A 104 6.18 -23.76 -20.90
#